data_AF-A0A8J3DAS8-F1
#
_entry.id   AF-A0A8J3DAS8-F1
#
_cell.length_a   1.000
_cell.length_b   1.000
_cell.length_c   1.000
_cell.angle_alpha   90.00
_cell.angle_beta   90.00
_cell.angle_gamma   90.00
#
_symmetry.space_group_name_H-M   'P 1'
#
loop_
_entity.id
_entity.type
_entity.pdbx_description
1 polymer ?
#
loop_
_entity_poly.entity_id
_entity_poly.type
_entity_poly.pdbx_seq_one_letter_code
_entity_poly.pdbx_strand_id
1 'polypeptide(L)' 'MSEFDTLLKHLESLESRSRPVADVIRDLDAYHQDHAAALPPRLAHFLERRSYGKATAFLRGDAENMPPGGCSSKS' A
#
# COMPACT_ATOMS: atom_id res chain seq x y z
N MET A 1 15.64 -8.98 5.90
CA MET A 1 14.71 -8.21 5.06
C MET A 1 13.96 -7.25 5.96
N SER A 2 13.85 -5.98 5.59
CA SER A 2 13.10 -4.99 6.36
C SER A 2 11.60 -5.27 6.25
N GLU A 3 10.81 -5.06 7.30
CA GLU A 3 9.34 -5.27 7.27
C GLU A 3 8.67 -4.46 6.14
N PHE A 4 9.23 -3.29 5.83
CA PHE A 4 8.78 -2.43 4.73
C PHE A 4 9.04 -3.02 3.33
N ASP A 5 10.03 -3.89 3.17
CA ASP A 5 10.35 -4.57 1.91
C ASP A 5 9.23 -5.57 1.54
N THR A 6 8.71 -6.27 2.55
CA THR A 6 7.55 -7.17 2.38
C THR A 6 6.31 -6.40 1.94
N LEU A 7 6.02 -5.28 2.61
CA LEU A 7 4.90 -4.42 2.25
C LEU A 7 5.03 -3.88 0.82
N LEU A 8 6.22 -3.42 0.43
CA LEU A 8 6.48 -2.92 -0.91
C LEU A 8 6.26 -4.01 -1.98
N LYS A 9 6.70 -5.26 -1.74
CA LYS A 9 6.45 -6.39 -2.64
C LYS A 9 4.96 -6.67 -2.86
N HIS A 10 4.15 -6.57 -1.81
CA HIS A 10 2.70 -6.72 -1.95
C HIS A 10 2.10 -5.60 -2.82
N LEU A 11 2.52 -4.36 -2.59
CA LEU A 11 2.05 -3.20 -3.37
C LEU A 11 2.48 -3.30 -4.85
N GLU A 12 3.71 -3.72 -5.12
CA GLU A 12 4.19 -3.94 -6.49
C GLU A 12 3.48 -5.10 -7.19
N SER A 13 3.12 -6.15 -6.45
CA SER A 13 2.29 -7.25 -6.98
C SER A 13 0.91 -6.76 -7.43
N LEU A 14 0.36 -5.74 -6.75
CA LEU A 14 -0.90 -5.11 -7.11
C LEU A 14 -0.76 -4.27 -8.40
N GLU A 15 0.30 -3.47 -8.52
CA GLU A 15 0.58 -2.64 -9.70
C GLU A 15 0.87 -3.49 -10.95
N SER A 16 1.71 -4.51 -10.80
CA SER A 16 2.09 -5.42 -11.89
C SER A 16 1.01 -6.47 -12.24
N ARG A 17 0.00 -6.64 -11.38
CA ARG A 17 -1.02 -7.71 -11.47
C ARG A 17 -0.40 -9.11 -11.58
N SER A 18 0.78 -9.30 -10.99
CA SER A 18 1.50 -10.59 -11.00
C SER A 18 0.83 -11.66 -10.14
N ARG A 19 -0.05 -11.25 -9.21
CA ARG A 19 -0.88 -12.12 -8.38
C ARG A 19 -2.35 -11.72 -8.46
N PRO A 20 -3.29 -12.63 -8.13
CA PRO A 20 -4.70 -12.28 -8.02
C PRO A 20 -4.90 -11.10 -7.06
N VAL A 21 -5.58 -10.05 -7.53
CA VAL A 21 -5.79 -8.81 -6.77
C VAL A 21 -6.43 -9.08 -5.40
N ALA A 22 -7.37 -10.02 -5.33
CA ALA A 22 -8.04 -10.39 -4.08
C ALA A 22 -7.08 -10.98 -3.05
N ASP A 23 -6.12 -11.81 -3.48
CA ASP A 23 -5.10 -12.38 -2.59
C ASP A 23 -4.14 -11.30 -2.08
N VAL A 24 -3.71 -10.41 -2.97
CA VAL A 24 -2.81 -9.30 -2.59
C VAL A 24 -3.48 -8.36 -1.60
N ILE A 25 -4.76 -8.02 -1.80
CA ILE A 25 -5.52 -7.19 -0.86
C ILE A 25 -5.67 -7.89 0.49
N ARG A 26 -5.98 -9.19 0.50
CA ARG A 26 -6.04 -9.95 1.77
C ARG A 26 -4.72 -9.92 2.51
N ASP A 27 -3.61 -10.12 1.81
CA ASP A 27 -2.27 -10.11 2.40
C ASP A 27 -1.92 -8.71 2.95
N LEU A 28 -2.31 -7.64 2.25
CA LEU A 28 -2.14 -6.25 2.70
C LEU A 28 -2.99 -5.92 3.93
N ASP A 29 -4.26 -6.35 3.94
CA ASP A 29 -5.17 -6.15 5.08
C ASP A 29 -4.64 -6.89 6.33
N ALA A 30 -4.16 -8.13 6.17
CA ALA A 30 -3.54 -8.92 7.24
C ALA A 30 -2.25 -8.24 7.77
N TYR A 31 -1.37 -7.83 6.87
CA TYR A 31 -0.16 -7.10 7.24
C TYR A 31 -0.49 -5.81 8.02
N HIS A 32 -1.49 -5.06 7.58
CA HIS A 32 -1.91 -3.86 8.29
C HIS A 32 -2.42 -4.18 9.69
N GLN A 33 -3.24 -5.23 9.86
CA GLN A 33 -3.74 -5.65 11.17
C GLN A 33 -2.62 -6.07 12.13
N ASP A 34 -1.65 -6.83 11.64
CA ASP A 34 -0.55 -7.36 12.46
C ASP A 34 0.48 -6.28 12.83
N HIS A 35 0.67 -5.27 11.98
CA HIS A 35 1.73 -4.26 12.13
C HIS A 35 1.22 -2.83 12.36
N ALA A 36 -0.09 -2.59 12.50
CA ALA A 36 -0.69 -1.26 12.62
C ALA A 36 0.00 -0.36 13.66
N ALA A 37 0.36 -0.92 14.83
CA ALA A 37 0.99 -0.18 15.91
C ALA A 37 2.46 0.21 15.64
N ALA A 38 3.14 -0.51 14.74
CA ALA A 38 4.54 -0.26 14.36
C ALA A 38 4.68 0.58 13.08
N LEU A 39 3.59 0.77 12.33
CA LEU A 39 3.61 1.53 11.09
C LEU A 39 3.65 3.04 11.35
N PRO A 40 4.40 3.80 10.52
CA PRO A 40 4.28 5.26 10.50
C PRO A 40 2.81 5.67 10.31
N PRO A 41 2.29 6.65 11.08
CA PRO A 41 0.87 7.01 11.04
C PRO A 41 0.34 7.33 9.63
N ARG A 42 1.19 7.96 8.81
CA ARG A 42 0.87 8.32 7.42
C ARG A 42 0.73 7.09 6.52
N LEU A 43 1.57 6.07 6.73
CA LEU A 43 1.52 4.83 5.97
C LEU A 43 0.32 3.97 6.38
N ALA A 44 0.07 3.84 7.70
CA ALA A 44 -1.11 3.17 8.22
C ALA A 44 -2.40 3.77 7.63
N HIS A 45 -2.50 5.10 7.59
CA HIS A 45 -3.63 5.80 6.98
C HIS A 45 -3.84 5.47 5.49
N PHE A 46 -2.76 5.30 4.72
CA PHE A 46 -2.89 4.92 3.31
C PHE A 46 -3.36 3.47 3.15
N LEU A 47 -2.88 2.54 3.98
CA LEU A 47 -3.33 1.14 3.96
C LEU A 47 -4.80 1.03 4.38
N GLU A 48 -5.20 1.71 5.45
CA GLU A 48 -6.59 1.77 5.92
C GLU A 48 -7.55 2.27 4.81
N ARG A 49 -7.14 3.29 4.06
CA ARG A 49 -7.93 3.85 2.95
C ARG A 49 -7.76 3.11 1.64
N ARG A 50 -7.02 2.00 1.61
CA ARG A 50 -6.64 1.25 0.40
C ARG A 50 -6.05 2.14 -0.69
N SER A 51 -5.33 3.18 -0.28
CA SER A 51 -4.64 4.12 -1.16
C SER A 51 -3.24 3.59 -1.49
N TYR A 52 -3.20 2.43 -2.14
CA TYR A 52 -1.98 1.66 -2.38
C TYR A 52 -0.91 2.42 -3.16
N GLY A 53 -1.29 3.23 -4.16
CA GLY A 53 -0.32 4.07 -4.87
C GLY A 53 0.37 5.12 -3.99
N LYS A 54 -0.32 5.66 -2.98
CA LYS A 54 0.30 6.56 -1.99
C LYS A 54 1.18 5.80 -1.01
N ALA A 55 0.79 4.57 -0.64
CA ALA A 55 1.63 3.70 0.18
C ALA A 55 2.94 3.36 -0.55
N THR A 56 2.89 3.01 -1.85
CA THR A 56 4.07 2.76 -2.68
C THR A 56 4.98 3.99 -2.74
N ALA A 57 4.41 5.16 -3.07
CA ALA A 57 5.17 6.41 -3.15
C ALA A 57 5.83 6.78 -1.80
N PHE A 58 5.12 6.57 -0.68
CA PHE A 58 5.67 6.79 0.66
C PHE A 58 6.89 5.88 0.93
N LEU A 59 6.79 4.59 0.60
CA LEU A 59 7.85 3.61 0.83
C LEU A 59 9.07 3.81 -0.07
N ARG A 60 8.88 4.30 -1.30
CA ARG A 60 9.96 4.64 -2.23
C ARG A 60 10.68 5.95 -1.87
N GLY A 61 10.15 6.74 -0.94
CA GLY A 61 10.66 8.08 -0.62
C GLY A 61 10.18 9.16 -1.60
N ASP A 62 9.31 8.80 -2.54
CA ASP A 62 8.74 9.66 -3.59
C ASP A 62 7.52 10.45 -3.08
N ALA A 63 7.60 11.02 -1.88
CA ALA A 63 6.48 11.76 -1.30
C ALA A 63 6.06 12.97 -2.16
N GLU A 64 6.99 13.52 -2.94
CA GLU A 64 6.80 14.64 -3.87
C GLU A 64 6.06 14.23 -5.15
N ASN A 65 6.10 12.95 -5.52
CA ASN A 65 5.40 12.36 -6.66
C ASN A 65 4.14 11.59 -6.25
N MET A 66 3.62 11.80 -5.04
CA MET A 66 2.39 11.15 -4.61
C MET A 66 1.26 11.48 -5.59
N PRO A 67 0.60 10.46 -6.18
CA PRO A 67 -0.48 10.72 -7.12
C PRO A 67 -1.57 11.53 -6.40
N PRO A 68 -2.05 12.64 -7.01
CA PRO A 68 -3.18 13.37 -6.46
C PRO A 68 -4.35 12.39 -6.33
N GLY A 69 -5.03 12.41 -5.18
CA GLY A 69 -5.92 11.34 -4.73
C GLY A 69 -6.89 10.84 -5.80
N GLY A 70 -6.54 9.73 -6.45
CA GLY A 70 -7.40 9.04 -7.41
C GLY A 70 -8.34 8.08 -6.69
N CYS A 71 -9.44 8.60 -6.14
CA CYS A 71 -10.67 7.82 -6.18
C CYS A 71 -11.14 7.87 -7.64
N SER A 72 -10.82 6.85 -8.44
CA SER A 72 -11.50 6.62 -9.72
C SER A 72 -12.92 6.13 -9.43
N SER A 73 -13.77 7.08 -9.02
CA SER A 73 -15.21 6.94 -9.03
C SER A 73 -15.78 8.15 -9.74
N LYS A 74 -15.86 8.09 -11.08
CA LYS A 74 -16.93 8.79 -11.80
C LYS A 74 -17.17 8.19 -13.19
N SER A 75 -18.32 7.52 -13.25
CA SER A 75 -19.25 7.29 -14.39
C SER A 75 -18.82 6.33 -15.49
#